data_AF-A0A8T7ESC3-F1
#
_entry.id   AF-A0A8T7ESC3-F1
#
_cell.length_a   1.000
_cell.length_b   1.000
_cell.length_c   1.000
_cell.angle_alpha   90.00
_cell.angle_beta   90.00
_cell.angle_gamma   90.00
#
_symmetry.space_group_name_H-M   'P 1'
#
loop_
_entity.id
_entity.type
_entity.pdbx_description
1 polymer ?
#
loop_
_entity_poly.entity_id
_entity_poly.type
_entity_poly.pdbx_seq_one_letter_code
_entity_poly.pdbx_strand_id
1 'polypeptide(L)'
;MIYRMLAKEPSDRIPTARLVGVGLETVIQRAQITPLPTDMRANLGQRFQPPTPVQQRHNLPAQATPFVGRDGELRMLGLMLEDPYQRLITLVGQGGMGKSRLAVEAGMRTINRHISHTDLFPDGVYFYSLTQISGIDKLLTLIADGARFQFYQGEIAEIAASRLLERQTRPADLRQLRTPHQ
;
A
#
# COMPACT_ATOMS: atom_id res chain seq x y z
N MET A 1 28.52 15.31 -17.62
CA MET A 1 27.06 15.11 -17.72
C MET A 1 26.54 14.11 -16.69
N ILE A 2 27.08 12.88 -16.63
CA ILE A 2 26.70 11.83 -15.66
C ILE A 2 26.86 12.28 -14.19
N TYR A 3 27.95 12.99 -13.87
CA TYR A 3 28.17 13.53 -12.51
C TYR A 3 27.08 14.48 -12.01
N ARG A 4 26.41 15.21 -12.93
CA ARG A 4 25.26 16.06 -12.60
C ARG A 4 23.95 15.28 -12.52
N MET A 5 23.88 14.03 -12.98
CA MET A 5 22.69 13.20 -12.76
C MET A 5 22.70 12.56 -11.37
N LEU A 6 23.91 12.31 -10.84
CA LEU A 6 24.15 11.63 -9.58
C LEU A 6 24.56 12.60 -8.45
N ALA A 7 24.38 13.90 -8.66
CA ALA A 7 24.77 14.91 -7.68
C ALA A 7 23.98 14.76 -6.38
N LYS A 8 24.64 14.88 -5.22
CA LYS A 8 24.03 14.65 -3.91
C LYS A 8 22.90 15.65 -3.64
N GLU A 9 23.14 16.92 -3.93
CA GLU A 9 22.15 18.01 -3.78
C GLU A 9 21.20 18.08 -4.98
N PRO A 10 19.87 18.16 -4.78
CA PRO A 10 18.90 18.23 -5.87
C PRO A 10 19.06 19.44 -6.80
N SER A 11 19.54 20.58 -6.30
CA SER A 11 19.81 21.78 -7.09
C SER A 11 20.95 21.61 -8.10
N ASP A 12 21.87 20.70 -7.80
CA ASP A 12 23.02 20.39 -8.68
C ASP A 12 22.66 19.31 -9.72
N ARG A 13 21.47 18.70 -9.57
CA ARG A 13 20.99 17.67 -10.48
C ARG A 13 20.47 18.25 -11.79
N ILE A 14 20.52 17.45 -12.84
CA ILE A 14 19.81 17.80 -14.08
C ILE A 14 18.30 17.77 -13.78
N PRO A 15 17.58 18.89 -13.94
CA PRO A 15 16.24 19.06 -13.38
C PRO A 15 15.19 18.19 -14.08
N THR A 16 15.46 17.74 -15.31
CA THR A 16 14.57 16.84 -16.06
C THR A 16 15.33 15.90 -16.98
N ALA A 17 14.80 14.69 -17.19
CA ALA A 17 15.31 13.72 -18.16
C ALA A 17 15.28 14.24 -19.61
N ARG A 18 14.48 15.27 -19.91
CA ARG A 18 14.44 15.88 -21.24
C ARG A 18 15.72 16.65 -21.58
N LEU A 19 16.28 17.38 -20.62
CA LEU A 19 17.55 18.10 -20.77
C LEU A 19 18.74 17.15 -20.89
N VAL A 20 18.61 15.94 -20.34
CA VAL A 20 19.55 14.84 -20.57
C VAL A 20 19.54 14.44 -22.04
N GLY A 21 18.36 14.16 -22.61
CA GLY A 21 18.24 13.71 -24.00
C GLY A 21 18.95 14.64 -24.99
N VAL A 22 18.73 15.95 -24.87
CA VAL A 22 19.34 16.98 -25.74
C VAL A 22 20.87 16.98 -25.65
N GLY A 23 21.42 16.87 -24.43
CA GLY A 23 22.87 16.78 -24.23
C GLY A 23 23.45 15.50 -24.83
N LEU A 24 22.72 14.39 -24.73
CA LEU A 24 23.14 13.09 -25.25
C LEU A 24 23.10 13.05 -26.78
N GLU A 25 22.06 13.61 -27.41
CA GLU A 25 21.94 13.72 -28.87
C GLU A 25 23.13 14.46 -29.48
N THR A 26 23.57 15.55 -28.83
CA THR A 26 24.74 16.32 -29.26
C THR A 26 26.03 15.50 -29.17
N VAL A 27 26.17 14.65 -28.14
CA VAL A 27 27.33 13.76 -27.97
C VAL A 27 27.29 12.62 -28.99
N ILE A 28 26.13 12.03 -29.24
CA ILE A 28 25.93 10.95 -30.21
C ILE A 28 26.22 11.44 -31.64
N GLN A 29 25.80 12.65 -32.00
CA GLN A 29 26.07 13.22 -33.32
C GLN A 29 27.55 13.53 -33.57
N ARG A 30 28.32 13.84 -32.51
CA ARG A 30 29.75 14.17 -32.60
C ARG A 30 30.67 12.97 -32.44
N ALA A 31 30.21 11.94 -31.73
CA ALA A 31 30.96 10.73 -31.53
C ALA A 31 30.66 9.73 -32.65
N GLN A 32 31.69 9.15 -33.27
CA GLN A 32 31.54 8.02 -34.18
C GLN A 32 31.23 6.75 -33.37
N ILE A 33 30.03 6.70 -32.77
CA ILE A 33 29.59 5.57 -31.96
C ILE A 33 29.17 4.46 -32.90
N THR A 34 29.98 3.41 -32.98
CA THR A 34 29.57 2.17 -33.64
C THR A 34 28.39 1.57 -32.87
N PRO A 35 27.28 1.21 -33.52
CA PRO A 35 26.16 0.57 -32.86
C PRO A 35 26.65 -0.70 -32.17
N LEU A 36 26.31 -0.84 -30.89
CA LEU A 36 26.68 -2.02 -30.14
C LEU A 36 26.06 -3.27 -30.81
N PRO A 37 26.79 -4.40 -30.92
CA PRO A 37 26.26 -5.66 -31.41
C PRO A 37 24.93 -6.04 -30.72
N THR A 38 23.97 -6.56 -31.50
CA THR A 38 22.57 -6.78 -31.10
C THR A 38 22.44 -7.67 -29.85
N ASP A 39 23.30 -8.67 -29.73
CA ASP A 39 23.46 -9.58 -28.60
C ASP A 39 23.86 -8.85 -27.30
N MET A 40 24.74 -7.86 -27.41
CA MET A 40 25.19 -7.07 -26.28
C MET A 40 24.15 -6.00 -25.89
N ARG A 41 23.40 -5.47 -26.87
CA ARG A 41 22.23 -4.60 -26.63
C ARG A 41 21.15 -5.32 -25.84
N ALA A 42 20.87 -6.59 -26.17
CA ALA A 42 19.89 -7.41 -25.44
C ALA A 42 20.32 -7.63 -23.99
N ASN A 43 21.61 -7.94 -23.74
CA ASN A 43 22.14 -8.13 -22.40
C ASN A 43 22.13 -6.85 -21.54
N LEU A 44 22.45 -5.70 -22.12
CA LEU A 44 22.36 -4.41 -21.41
C LEU A 44 20.92 -4.03 -21.10
N GLY A 45 19.99 -4.30 -22.02
CA GLY A 45 18.55 -4.09 -21.79
C GLY A 45 18.00 -4.91 -20.62
N GLN A 46 18.54 -6.11 -20.37
CA GLN A 46 18.19 -6.90 -19.19
C GLN A 46 18.76 -6.34 -17.89
N ARG A 47 19.99 -5.79 -17.91
CA ARG A 47 20.59 -5.14 -16.73
C ARG A 47 19.93 -3.83 -16.33
N PHE A 48 19.29 -3.14 -17.28
CA PHE A 48 18.54 -1.90 -17.07
C PHE A 48 17.02 -2.11 -17.23
N GLN A 49 16.51 -3.29 -16.86
CA GLN A 49 15.07 -3.39 -16.65
C GLN A 49 14.71 -2.46 -15.49
N PRO A 50 13.79 -1.48 -15.69
CA PRO A 50 13.28 -0.72 -14.56
C PRO A 50 12.77 -1.74 -13.54
N PRO A 51 13.08 -1.56 -12.24
CA PRO A 51 12.62 -2.50 -11.23
C PRO A 51 11.12 -2.71 -11.43
N THR A 52 10.72 -3.97 -11.61
CA THR A 52 9.32 -4.34 -11.73
C THR A 52 8.59 -3.65 -10.58
N PRO A 53 7.59 -2.78 -10.84
CA PRO A 53 6.98 -2.01 -9.77
C PRO A 53 6.50 -2.99 -8.71
N VAL A 54 7.11 -2.89 -7.52
CA VAL A 54 6.67 -3.64 -6.34
C VAL A 54 5.19 -3.33 -6.21
N GLN A 55 4.35 -4.36 -6.36
CA GLN A 55 2.91 -4.18 -6.28
C GLN A 55 2.60 -3.68 -4.87
N GLN A 56 2.31 -2.39 -4.75
CA GLN A 56 1.89 -1.79 -3.49
C GLN A 56 0.61 -2.49 -3.04
N ARG A 57 0.68 -3.22 -1.92
CA ARG A 57 -0.47 -3.92 -1.32
C ARG A 57 -1.36 -2.93 -0.56
N HIS A 58 -1.76 -1.84 -1.22
CA HIS A 58 -2.66 -0.84 -0.65
C HIS A 58 -3.38 -0.02 -1.73
N ASN A 59 -4.53 0.57 -1.36
CA ASN A 59 -5.28 1.51 -2.18
C ASN A 59 -5.57 2.84 -1.45
N LEU A 60 -4.78 3.15 -0.40
CA LEU A 60 -4.97 4.35 0.41
C LEU A 60 -4.89 5.63 -0.44
N PRO A 61 -5.84 6.58 -0.28
CA PRO A 61 -5.85 7.81 -1.05
C PRO A 61 -4.67 8.71 -0.66
N ALA A 62 -3.98 9.25 -1.66
CA ALA A 62 -2.90 10.21 -1.44
C ALA A 62 -3.43 11.47 -0.73
N GLN A 63 -2.72 11.90 0.31
CA GLN A 63 -3.06 13.10 1.06
C GLN A 63 -2.41 14.32 0.38
N ALA A 64 -3.23 15.22 -0.18
CA ALA A 64 -2.75 16.40 -0.90
C ALA A 64 -2.08 17.46 -0.01
N THR A 65 -2.33 17.40 1.31
CA THR A 65 -1.73 18.32 2.29
C THR A 65 -1.09 17.52 3.43
N PRO A 66 -0.06 18.07 4.10
CA PRO A 66 0.54 17.44 5.26
C PRO A 66 -0.50 17.16 6.36
N PHE A 67 -0.33 16.05 7.07
CA PHE A 67 -1.14 15.72 8.25
C PHE A 67 -0.52 16.36 9.50
N VAL A 68 -1.29 17.14 10.25
CA VAL A 68 -0.78 17.98 11.35
C VAL A 68 -1.63 17.83 12.61
N GLY A 69 -0.98 17.85 13.78
CA GLY A 69 -1.65 18.12 15.07
C GLY A 69 -2.34 16.93 15.74
N ARG A 70 -2.12 15.70 15.26
CA ARG A 70 -2.77 14.48 15.80
C ARG A 70 -1.82 13.30 16.00
N ASP A 71 -0.55 13.58 16.31
CA ASP A 71 0.45 12.53 16.53
C ASP A 71 0.14 11.68 17.77
N GLY A 72 -0.55 12.24 18.77
CA GLY A 72 -1.02 11.49 19.93
C GLY A 72 -2.00 10.38 19.56
N GLU A 73 -3.04 10.72 18.79
CA GLU A 73 -4.01 9.72 18.33
C GLU A 73 -3.39 8.72 17.36
N LEU A 74 -2.48 9.15 16.49
CA LEU A 74 -1.76 8.23 15.60
C LEU A 74 -0.88 7.24 16.36
N ARG A 75 -0.22 7.65 17.45
CA ARG A 75 0.53 6.73 18.31
C ARG A 75 -0.39 5.71 18.96
N MET A 76 -1.52 6.17 19.51
CA MET A 76 -2.50 5.27 20.13
C MET A 76 -3.06 4.27 19.12
N LEU A 77 -3.41 4.72 17.91
CA LEU A 77 -3.86 3.84 16.83
C LEU A 77 -2.77 2.86 16.39
N GLY A 78 -1.51 3.28 16.34
CA GLY A 78 -0.39 2.40 16.05
C GLY A 78 -0.27 1.25 17.05
N LEU A 79 -0.35 1.55 18.35
CA LEU A 79 -0.33 0.52 19.40
C LEU A 79 -1.52 -0.43 19.31
N MET A 80 -2.70 0.09 18.99
CA MET A 80 -3.91 -0.70 18.78
C MET A 80 -3.80 -1.64 17.57
N LEU A 81 -3.19 -1.17 16.47
CA LEU A 81 -2.96 -1.98 15.28
C LEU A 81 -1.90 -3.07 15.47
N GLU A 82 -0.97 -2.89 16.41
CA GLU A 82 0.05 -3.88 16.79
C GLU A 82 -0.50 -4.99 17.69
N ASP A 83 -1.65 -4.78 18.33
CA ASP A 83 -2.29 -5.78 19.19
C ASP A 83 -3.04 -6.84 18.36
N PRO A 84 -2.59 -8.12 18.34
CA PRO A 84 -3.23 -9.16 17.55
C PRO A 84 -4.66 -9.51 18.02
N TYR A 85 -5.05 -9.09 19.22
CA TYR A 85 -6.40 -9.28 19.74
C TYR A 85 -7.37 -8.16 19.29
N GLN A 86 -6.85 -7.03 18.80
CA GLN A 86 -7.68 -5.93 18.31
C GLN A 86 -7.93 -6.04 16.80
N ARG A 87 -9.10 -6.57 16.45
CA ARG A 87 -9.52 -6.78 15.06
C ARG A 87 -10.41 -5.67 14.50
N LEU A 88 -10.99 -4.85 15.36
CA LEU A 88 -11.89 -3.77 15.00
C LEU A 88 -11.59 -2.52 15.83
N ILE A 89 -11.27 -1.43 15.16
CA ILE A 89 -11.05 -0.12 15.76
C ILE A 89 -12.08 0.83 15.18
N THR A 90 -12.86 1.49 16.05
CA THR A 90 -13.88 2.46 15.64
C THR A 90 -13.45 3.87 16.03
N LEU A 91 -13.32 4.75 15.04
CA LEU A 91 -13.05 6.17 15.28
C LEU A 91 -14.36 6.93 15.44
N VAL A 92 -14.64 7.40 16.67
CA VAL A 92 -15.84 8.18 16.99
C VAL A 92 -15.49 9.65 17.14
N GLY A 93 -16.39 10.53 16.69
CA GLY A 93 -16.24 11.97 16.82
C GLY A 93 -17.17 12.73 15.89
N GLN A 94 -17.32 14.03 16.11
CA GLN A 94 -18.19 14.89 15.32
C GLN A 94 -17.85 14.88 13.82
N GLY A 95 -18.82 15.21 12.98
CA GLY A 95 -18.63 15.38 11.54
C GLY A 95 -17.50 16.38 11.25
N GLY A 96 -16.74 16.16 10.17
CA GLY A 96 -15.65 17.08 9.79
C GLY A 96 -14.36 17.01 10.60
N MET A 97 -14.30 16.29 11.73
CA MET A 97 -13.10 16.15 12.58
C MET A 97 -11.93 15.35 11.95
N GLY A 98 -11.99 15.04 10.65
CA GLY A 98 -10.90 14.37 9.94
C GLY A 98 -10.68 12.90 10.34
N LYS A 99 -11.70 12.19 10.85
CA LYS A 99 -11.57 10.77 11.27
C LYS A 99 -11.09 9.85 10.14
N SER A 100 -11.68 9.98 8.95
CA SER A 100 -11.23 9.22 7.77
C SER A 100 -9.81 9.58 7.37
N ARG A 101 -9.43 10.85 7.54
CA ARG A 101 -8.07 11.31 7.28
C ARG A 101 -7.06 10.72 8.28
N LEU A 102 -7.42 10.65 9.56
CA LEU A 102 -6.64 10.01 10.60
C LEU A 102 -6.46 8.51 10.34
N ALA A 103 -7.52 7.81 9.92
CA ALA A 103 -7.45 6.39 9.56
C ALA A 103 -6.53 6.11 8.37
N VAL A 104 -6.65 6.93 7.30
CA VAL A 104 -5.78 6.82 6.12
C VAL A 104 -4.33 7.10 6.49
N GLU A 105 -4.07 8.14 7.28
CA GLU A 105 -2.72 8.46 7.75
C GLU A 105 -2.12 7.34 8.61
N ALA A 106 -2.91 6.74 9.51
CA ALA A 106 -2.48 5.60 10.31
C ALA A 106 -2.10 4.41 9.41
N GLY A 107 -2.92 4.07 8.42
CA GLY A 107 -2.62 3.01 7.45
C GLY A 107 -1.34 3.30 6.65
N MET A 108 -1.14 4.56 6.22
CA MET A 108 0.04 4.97 5.48
C MET A 108 1.31 4.84 6.33
N ARG A 109 1.25 5.24 7.62
CA ARG A 109 2.35 5.05 8.56
C ARG A 109 2.65 3.57 8.78
N THR A 110 1.62 2.71 8.85
CA THR A 110 1.81 1.26 8.97
C THR A 110 2.52 0.66 7.77
N ILE A 111 2.15 1.04 6.54
CA ILE A 111 2.82 0.58 5.31
C ILE A 111 4.28 1.04 5.28
N ASN A 112 4.54 2.29 5.65
CA ASN A 112 5.89 2.86 5.62
C ASN A 112 6.79 2.31 6.74
N ARG A 113 6.17 1.84 7.83
CA ARG A 113 6.85 1.30 9.01
C ARG A 113 7.32 -0.13 8.74
N HIS A 114 8.46 -0.24 8.09
CA HIS A 114 9.22 -1.49 7.97
C HIS A 114 9.92 -1.79 9.30
N ILE A 115 9.18 -2.11 10.36
CA ILE A 115 9.80 -2.56 11.61
C ILE A 115 10.20 -4.02 11.42
N SER A 116 11.51 -4.26 11.37
CA SER A 116 12.15 -5.57 11.57
C SER A 116 11.55 -6.74 10.77
N HIS A 117 11.81 -6.79 9.46
CA HIS A 117 11.68 -7.97 8.59
C HIS A 117 10.29 -8.62 8.48
N THR A 118 9.26 -8.12 9.18
CA THR A 118 7.92 -8.69 9.20
C THR A 118 6.91 -7.57 9.05
N ASP A 119 6.22 -7.55 7.92
CA ASP A 119 5.12 -6.60 7.69
C ASP A 119 3.97 -6.92 8.65
N LEU A 120 3.49 -5.90 9.36
CA LEU A 120 2.38 -6.05 10.33
C LEU A 120 1.11 -6.59 9.64
N PHE A 121 0.88 -6.16 8.41
CA PHE A 121 -0.19 -6.61 7.53
C PHE A 121 0.41 -7.15 6.23
N PRO A 122 0.83 -8.43 6.19
CA PRO A 122 1.46 -9.01 5.01
C PRO A 122 0.53 -8.97 3.79
N ASP A 123 -0.78 -9.11 4.01
CA ASP A 123 -1.78 -9.07 2.94
C ASP A 123 -2.10 -7.65 2.45
N GLY A 124 -1.61 -6.61 3.13
CA GLY A 124 -1.78 -5.22 2.73
C GLY A 124 -2.77 -4.42 3.59
N VAL A 125 -2.94 -3.14 3.24
CA VAL A 125 -3.79 -2.18 3.94
C VAL A 125 -4.72 -1.48 2.95
N TYR A 126 -6.03 -1.60 3.16
CA TYR A 126 -7.02 -1.13 2.19
C TYR A 126 -8.03 -0.16 2.79
N PHE A 127 -8.42 0.85 2.01
CA PHE A 127 -9.45 1.81 2.29
C PHE A 127 -10.66 1.58 1.39
N TYR A 128 -11.84 1.48 1.99
CA TYR A 128 -13.12 1.36 1.30
C TYR A 128 -14.08 2.44 1.81
N SER A 129 -14.53 3.31 0.90
CA SER A 129 -15.57 4.28 1.21
C SER A 129 -16.93 3.59 1.18
N LEU A 130 -17.60 3.52 2.33
CA LEU A 130 -18.92 2.89 2.45
C LEU A 130 -20.09 3.82 2.10
N THR A 131 -19.82 5.09 1.75
CA THR A 131 -20.84 6.16 1.58
C THR A 131 -21.95 5.83 0.58
N GLN A 132 -21.69 4.97 -0.41
CA GLN A 132 -22.65 4.62 -1.46
C GLN A 132 -23.03 3.13 -1.47
N ILE A 133 -22.62 2.36 -0.44
CA ILE A 133 -22.89 0.93 -0.39
C ILE A 133 -24.23 0.69 0.29
N SER A 134 -25.15 0.10 -0.47
CA SER A 134 -26.47 -0.33 0.00
C SER A 134 -26.58 -1.84 -0.23
N GLY A 135 -26.34 -2.62 0.83
CA GLY A 135 -26.44 -4.09 0.83
C GLY A 135 -25.11 -4.80 1.09
N ILE A 136 -25.17 -5.93 1.82
CA ILE A 136 -24.00 -6.72 2.22
C ILE A 136 -23.30 -7.40 1.04
N ASP A 137 -24.05 -7.75 -0.01
CA ASP A 137 -23.51 -8.38 -1.22
C ASP A 137 -22.50 -7.47 -1.92
N LYS A 138 -22.82 -6.17 -2.01
CA LYS A 138 -21.94 -5.16 -2.62
C LYS A 138 -20.67 -4.94 -1.80
N LEU A 139 -20.74 -5.08 -0.48
CA LEU A 139 -19.58 -4.97 0.40
C LEU A 139 -18.58 -6.10 0.13
N LEU A 140 -19.06 -7.33 0.01
CA LEU A 140 -18.19 -8.49 -0.27
C LEU A 140 -17.51 -8.37 -1.62
N THR A 141 -18.25 -7.97 -2.66
CA THR A 141 -17.67 -7.71 -3.99
C THR A 141 -16.62 -6.59 -3.94
N LEU A 142 -16.90 -5.50 -3.22
CA LEU A 142 -15.97 -4.37 -3.11
C LEU A 142 -14.65 -4.77 -2.42
N ILE A 143 -14.74 -5.53 -1.33
CA ILE A 143 -13.56 -6.00 -0.59
C ILE A 143 -12.71 -6.94 -1.46
N ALA A 144 -13.36 -7.84 -2.19
CA ALA A 144 -12.65 -8.80 -3.03
C ALA A 144 -11.94 -8.15 -4.22
N ASP A 145 -12.58 -7.19 -4.88
CA ASP A 145 -11.99 -6.44 -5.98
C ASP A 145 -10.76 -5.65 -5.52
N GLY A 146 -10.88 -4.90 -4.41
CA GLY A 146 -9.79 -4.07 -3.91
C GLY A 146 -8.61 -4.87 -3.34
N ALA A 147 -8.86 -6.00 -2.68
CA ALA A 147 -7.82 -6.89 -2.17
C ALA A 147 -7.33 -7.92 -3.22
N ARG A 148 -7.85 -7.86 -4.45
CA ARG A 148 -7.56 -8.79 -5.56
C ARG A 148 -7.78 -10.26 -5.20
N PHE A 149 -8.76 -10.55 -4.35
CA PHE A 149 -9.20 -11.92 -4.12
C PHE A 149 -9.99 -12.40 -5.33
N GLN A 150 -9.51 -13.45 -5.99
CA GLN A 150 -10.28 -14.15 -6.99
C GLN A 150 -11.23 -15.11 -6.26
N PHE A 151 -12.54 -14.86 -6.36
CA PHE A 151 -13.52 -15.87 -5.97
C PHE A 151 -13.43 -17.03 -6.95
N TYR A 152 -13.18 -18.25 -6.44
CA TYR A 152 -13.25 -19.45 -7.26
C TYR A 152 -14.70 -19.63 -7.73
N GLN A 153 -14.90 -19.69 -9.05
CA GLN A 153 -16.19 -19.98 -9.66
C GLN A 153 -16.79 -21.24 -9.01
N GLY A 154 -17.91 -21.07 -8.31
CA GLY A 154 -18.62 -22.16 -7.62
C GLY A 154 -18.79 -21.97 -6.11
N GLU A 155 -18.04 -21.05 -5.47
CA GLU A 155 -18.32 -20.65 -4.09
C GLU A 155 -19.34 -19.53 -4.05
N ILE A 156 -20.48 -19.79 -3.41
CA ILE A 156 -21.43 -18.75 -3.02
C ILE A 156 -20.68 -17.81 -2.07
N ALA A 157 -20.85 -16.49 -2.21
CA ALA A 157 -20.17 -15.47 -1.40
C ALA A 157 -20.26 -15.74 0.13
N GLU A 158 -21.33 -16.42 0.54
CA GLU A 158 -21.59 -16.87 1.91
C GLU A 158 -20.58 -17.91 2.42
N ILE A 159 -20.13 -18.84 1.57
CA ILE A 159 -19.11 -19.84 1.90
C ILE A 159 -17.72 -19.19 1.96
N ALA A 160 -17.41 -18.29 1.02
CA ALA A 160 -16.16 -17.54 1.04
C ALA A 160 -16.07 -16.63 2.28
N ALA A 161 -17.16 -15.96 2.66
CA ALA A 161 -17.25 -15.18 3.89
C ALA A 161 -17.06 -16.06 5.14
N SER A 162 -17.69 -17.23 5.17
CA SER A 162 -17.55 -18.21 6.26
C SER A 162 -16.10 -18.67 6.43
N ARG A 163 -15.38 -18.96 5.35
CA ARG A 163 -13.96 -19.34 5.40
C ARG A 163 -13.03 -18.19 5.83
N LEU A 164 -13.36 -16.96 5.46
CA LEU A 164 -12.62 -15.76 5.86
C LEU A 164 -12.80 -15.50 7.36
N LEU A 165 -14.00 -15.73 7.89
CA LEU A 165 -14.30 -15.76 9.33
C LEU A 165 -13.56 -16.92 10.04
N GLU A 166 -13.55 -18.12 9.46
CA GLU A 166 -12.88 -19.29 10.03
C GLU A 166 -11.35 -19.12 10.12
N ARG A 167 -10.72 -18.50 9.11
CA ARG A 167 -9.29 -18.12 9.15
C ARG A 167 -8.97 -17.12 10.25
N GLN A 168 -9.94 -16.30 10.65
CA GLN A 168 -9.80 -15.42 11.81
C GLN A 168 -10.01 -16.16 13.15
N THR A 169 -10.69 -17.31 13.19
CA THR A 169 -10.81 -18.14 14.39
C THR A 169 -9.74 -19.25 14.43
N ARG A 170 -8.51 -18.89 14.81
CA ARG A 170 -7.67 -19.84 15.54
C ARG A 170 -8.19 -19.96 16.99
N PRO A 171 -8.22 -21.16 17.58
CA PRO A 171 -9.03 -21.49 18.75
C PRO A 171 -8.39 -20.94 20.03
N ALA A 172 -8.85 -19.78 20.50
CA ALA A 172 -8.54 -19.30 21.84
C ALA A 172 -9.79 -18.95 22.68
N ASP A 173 -10.91 -18.56 22.07
CA ASP A 173 -11.97 -17.87 22.84
C ASP A 173 -13.34 -18.57 22.92
N LEU A 174 -13.44 -19.86 22.57
CA LEU A 174 -14.65 -20.64 22.90
C LEU A 174 -14.62 -21.21 24.33
N ARG A 175 -14.37 -20.36 25.33
CA ARG A 175 -14.76 -20.64 26.72
C ARG A 175 -15.93 -19.77 27.13
N GLN A 176 -17.10 -20.25 26.71
CA GLN A 176 -18.30 -20.38 27.55
C GLN A 176 -18.67 -19.16 28.41
N LEU A 177 -19.51 -18.30 27.85
CA LEU A 177 -20.61 -17.70 28.59
C LEU A 177 -21.49 -18.82 29.18
N ARG A 178 -21.29 -19.11 30.46
CA ARG A 178 -22.37 -19.60 31.34
C ARG A 178 -22.47 -18.64 32.51
N THR A 179 -23.44 -17.74 32.45
CA THR A 179 -24.09 -17.26 33.66
C THR A 179 -24.69 -18.47 34.39
N PRO A 180 -24.74 -18.43 35.72
CA PRO A 180 -26.07 -18.52 36.30
C PRO A 180 -26.31 -17.48 37.40
N HIS A 181 -27.58 -17.10 37.47
CA HIS A 181 -28.27 -16.58 38.64
C HIS A 181 -27.69 -17.06 39.98
N GLN A 182 -27.45 -16.10 40.88
CA GLN A 182 -28.20 -15.94 42.13
C GLN A 182 -28.14 -14.47 42.56
#